data_AF-A0A8S2KG92-F1
#
_entry.id   AF-A0A8S2KG92-F1
#
_cell.length_a   1.000
_cell.length_b   1.000
_cell.length_c   1.000
_cell.angle_alpha   90.00
_cell.angle_beta   90.00
_cell.angle_gamma   90.00
#
_symmetry.space_group_name_H-M   'P 1'
#
loop_
_entity.id
_entity.type
_entity.pdbx_description
1 polymer ?
#
loop_
_entity_poly.entity_id
_entity_poly.type
_entity_poly.pdbx_seq_one_letter_code
_entity_poly.pdbx_strand_id
1 'polypeptide(L)'
;MSSSDARNKNYTFEIKFGPYHQKVNITMDRFNLTMNTLREVAMRFIETMCPDQNIKFLHNRILLFRYEPSSYSRIIPLNPRDILVPDTIVEVLISPYIMNEYGGLVAHVLSLHTYLSPTFCDLCGQFLFGLYKQGMKCEGCSRNFHKRCVSDLPDNCSPMTRKISDVACSHNDT
;
A
#
# COMPACT_ATOMS: atom_id res chain seq x y z
N MET A 1 33.27 -37.82 -8.49
CA MET A 1 32.80 -36.76 -9.42
C MET A 1 31.47 -36.24 -8.92
N SER A 2 31.42 -34.92 -8.82
CA SER A 2 30.38 -34.07 -8.26
C SER A 2 29.07 -34.04 -9.05
N SER A 3 27.99 -33.71 -8.33
CA SER A 3 27.02 -32.64 -8.66
C SER A 3 25.57 -33.09 -8.81
N SER A 4 24.76 -32.91 -7.76
CA SER A 4 23.31 -32.68 -7.88
C SER A 4 22.66 -32.28 -6.55
N ASP A 5 23.11 -31.21 -5.90
CA ASP A 5 22.42 -30.68 -4.69
C ASP A 5 22.32 -29.14 -4.68
N ALA A 6 21.97 -28.57 -5.83
CA ALA A 6 21.92 -27.11 -6.05
C ALA A 6 20.51 -26.57 -6.33
N ARG A 7 19.43 -27.30 -6.03
CA ARG A 7 18.09 -26.97 -6.56
C ARG A 7 17.01 -26.53 -5.59
N ASN A 8 17.27 -26.40 -4.29
CA ASN A 8 16.32 -25.72 -3.39
C ASN A 8 17.07 -24.86 -2.36
N LYS A 9 17.47 -23.65 -2.75
CA LYS A 9 18.03 -22.69 -1.79
C LYS A 9 16.87 -21.92 -1.19
N ASN A 10 16.49 -22.30 0.03
CA ASN A 10 15.62 -21.48 0.86
C ASN A 10 16.42 -20.26 1.36
N TYR A 11 15.78 -19.09 1.39
CA TYR A 11 16.35 -17.85 1.89
C TYR A 11 15.65 -17.47 3.18
N THR A 12 16.41 -16.98 4.16
CA THR A 12 15.88 -16.49 5.42
C THR A 12 16.13 -14.99 5.54
N PHE A 13 15.10 -14.22 5.85
CA PHE A 13 15.19 -12.77 6.07
C PHE A 13 14.20 -12.33 7.15
N GLU A 14 14.36 -11.12 7.66
CA GLU A 14 13.49 -10.57 8.71
C GLU A 14 12.50 -9.56 8.10
N ILE A 15 11.23 -9.65 8.48
CA ILE A 15 10.24 -8.58 8.23
C ILE A 15 10.01 -7.82 9.53
N LYS A 16 10.03 -6.49 9.45
CA LYS A 16 9.88 -5.57 10.58
C LYS A 16 8.68 -4.64 10.38
N PHE A 17 7.84 -4.49 11.40
CA PHE A 17 6.65 -3.62 11.34
C PHE A 17 6.34 -2.94 12.68
N GLY A 18 5.77 -1.73 12.61
CA GLY A 18 5.17 -1.01 13.74
C GLY A 18 6.17 -0.22 14.61
N PRO A 19 5.65 0.60 15.54
CA PRO A 19 6.46 1.48 16.39
C PRO A 19 7.37 0.71 17.36
N TYR A 20 6.97 -0.52 17.69
CA TYR A 20 7.73 -1.45 18.53
C TYR A 20 8.66 -2.35 17.73
N HIS A 21 8.73 -2.17 16.41
CA HIS A 21 9.72 -2.83 15.56
C HIS A 21 9.72 -4.35 15.68
N GLN A 22 8.53 -4.94 15.78
CA GLN A 22 8.37 -6.38 15.87
C GLN A 22 8.91 -7.03 14.59
N LYS A 23 9.57 -8.18 14.78
CA LYS A 23 10.25 -8.91 13.72
C LYS A 23 9.71 -10.32 13.59
N VAL A 24 9.66 -10.82 12.36
CA VAL A 24 9.40 -12.23 12.07
C VAL A 24 10.44 -12.75 11.07
N ASN A 25 10.96 -13.95 11.36
CA ASN A 25 11.86 -14.67 10.45
C ASN A 25 11.04 -15.36 9.37
N ILE A 26 11.36 -15.07 8.12
CA ILE A 26 10.69 -15.63 6.96
C ILE A 26 11.66 -16.52 6.21
N THR A 27 11.29 -17.79 6.05
CA THR A 27 12.04 -18.75 5.23
C THR A 27 11.19 -19.11 4.00
N MET A 28 11.71 -18.84 2.80
CA MET A 28 10.99 -19.15 1.56
C MET A 28 11.92 -19.56 0.41
N ASP A 29 11.36 -20.27 -0.55
CA ASP A 29 12.03 -20.62 -1.80
C ASP A 29 12.27 -19.35 -2.65
N ARG A 30 13.45 -19.25 -3.27
CA ARG A 30 13.80 -18.19 -4.22
C ARG A 30 12.77 -18.01 -5.34
N PHE A 31 12.21 -19.10 -5.86
CA PHE A 31 11.25 -19.03 -6.97
C PHE A 31 9.93 -18.38 -6.55
N ASN A 32 9.63 -18.39 -5.25
CA ASN A 32 8.45 -17.76 -4.67
C ASN A 32 8.74 -16.35 -4.14
N LEU A 33 9.97 -15.85 -4.23
CA LEU A 33 10.33 -14.52 -3.74
C LEU A 33 9.98 -13.45 -4.78
N THR A 34 8.78 -12.86 -4.64
CA THR A 34 8.26 -11.79 -5.50
C THR A 34 7.74 -10.65 -4.63
N MET A 35 7.53 -9.46 -5.20
CA MET A 35 6.93 -8.35 -4.44
C MET A 35 5.52 -8.66 -3.93
N ASN A 36 4.75 -9.47 -4.67
CA ASN A 36 3.40 -9.85 -4.25
C ASN A 36 3.44 -10.83 -3.08
N THR A 37 4.28 -11.86 -3.14
CA THR A 37 4.43 -12.81 -2.02
C THR A 37 5.01 -12.12 -0.78
N LEU A 38 5.93 -11.16 -0.94
CA LEU A 38 6.41 -10.34 0.19
C LEU A 38 5.29 -9.49 0.81
N ARG A 39 4.41 -8.89 0.00
CA ARG A 39 3.24 -8.14 0.50
C ARG A 39 2.26 -9.07 1.21
N GLU A 40 2.02 -10.26 0.70
CA GLU A 40 1.16 -11.27 1.35
C GLU A 40 1.72 -11.71 2.71
N VAL A 41 3.03 -11.96 2.80
CA VAL A 41 3.67 -12.31 4.07
C VAL A 41 3.60 -11.13 5.05
N ALA A 42 3.87 -9.90 4.58
CA ALA A 42 3.74 -8.70 5.40
C ALA A 42 2.29 -8.50 5.89
N MET A 43 1.28 -8.74 5.05
CA MET A 43 -0.12 -8.70 5.45
C MET A 43 -0.43 -9.68 6.57
N ARG A 44 -0.05 -10.95 6.41
CA ARG A 44 -0.28 -11.97 7.44
C ARG A 44 0.40 -11.60 8.75
N PHE A 45 1.61 -11.05 8.68
CA PHE A 45 2.31 -10.57 9.87
C PHE A 45 1.57 -9.41 10.54
N ILE A 46 1.09 -8.42 9.78
CA ILE A 46 0.29 -7.31 10.32
C ILE A 46 -1.04 -7.81 10.92
N GLU A 47 -1.72 -8.75 10.26
CA GLU A 47 -2.96 -9.38 10.75
C GLU A 47 -2.75 -10.06 12.10
N THR A 48 -1.62 -10.75 12.31
CA THR A 48 -1.31 -11.34 13.61
C THR A 48 -1.08 -10.30 14.71
N MET A 49 -0.63 -9.10 14.36
CA MET A 49 -0.38 -8.03 15.32
C MET A 49 -1.61 -7.16 15.59
N CYS A 50 -2.54 -7.04 14.63
CA CYS A 50 -3.68 -6.13 14.71
C CYS A 50 -4.96 -6.81 14.14
N PRO A 51 -5.53 -7.81 14.85
CA PRO A 51 -6.59 -8.69 14.33
C PRO A 51 -7.96 -8.01 14.10
N ASP A 52 -8.21 -6.86 14.72
CA ASP A 52 -9.53 -6.19 14.70
C ASP A 52 -9.79 -5.28 13.49
N GLN A 53 -8.92 -5.30 12.47
CA GLN A 53 -8.96 -4.30 11.40
C GLN A 53 -9.53 -4.82 10.08
N ASN A 54 -10.21 -3.92 9.35
CA ASN A 54 -10.73 -4.16 8.00
C ASN A 54 -9.57 -4.16 6.98
N ILE A 55 -8.70 -5.17 7.08
CA ILE A 55 -7.37 -5.30 6.44
C ILE A 55 -7.45 -5.60 4.94
N LYS A 56 -8.66 -5.79 4.39
CA LYS A 56 -8.89 -6.14 2.97
C LYS A 56 -8.25 -5.18 1.94
N PHE A 57 -7.81 -3.99 2.37
CA PHE A 57 -7.18 -2.98 1.53
C PHE A 57 -5.71 -2.70 1.88
N LEU A 58 -5.09 -3.45 2.80
CA LEU A 58 -3.67 -3.25 3.15
C LEU A 58 -2.70 -3.70 2.06
N HIS A 59 -3.06 -4.71 1.26
CA HIS A 59 -2.17 -5.26 0.22
C HIS A 59 -1.54 -4.15 -0.65
N ASN A 60 -2.37 -3.22 -1.12
CA ASN A 60 -1.94 -2.14 -2.00
C ASN A 60 -1.45 -0.89 -1.23
N ARG A 61 -1.43 -0.95 0.10
CA ARG A 61 -0.92 0.13 0.96
C ARG A 61 0.41 -0.23 1.61
N ILE A 62 0.83 -1.49 1.52
CA ILE A 62 2.11 -1.97 2.02
C ILE A 62 3.24 -1.51 1.11
N LEU A 63 4.13 -0.72 1.70
CA LEU A 63 5.40 -0.33 1.12
C LEU A 63 6.50 -1.15 1.80
N LEU A 64 7.39 -1.70 0.98
CA LEU A 64 8.50 -2.54 1.43
C LEU A 64 9.80 -1.78 1.22
N PHE A 65 10.60 -1.71 2.27
CA PHE A 65 11.90 -1.05 2.24
C PHE A 65 12.97 -1.98 2.82
N ARG A 66 14.24 -1.68 2.52
CA ARG A 66 15.39 -2.32 3.13
C ARG A 66 16.43 -1.28 3.55
N TYR A 67 17.34 -1.66 4.42
CA TYR A 67 18.50 -0.81 4.72
C TYR A 67 19.51 -0.89 3.57
N GLU A 68 20.13 0.25 3.27
CA GLU A 68 21.21 0.35 2.30
C GLU A 68 22.48 -0.33 2.89
N PRO A 69 23.10 -1.31 2.21
CA PRO A 69 24.25 -2.03 2.76
C PRO A 69 25.46 -1.14 3.07
N SER A 70 25.61 -0.03 2.33
CA SER A 70 26.70 0.95 2.50
C SER A 70 26.41 2.00 3.58
N SER A 71 25.19 2.03 4.13
CA SER A 71 24.77 3.04 5.10
C SER A 71 23.80 2.42 6.12
N TYR A 72 24.28 2.15 7.34
CA TYR A 72 23.51 1.53 8.41
C TYR A 72 22.25 2.31 8.85
N SER A 73 22.04 3.53 8.37
CA SER A 73 20.92 4.39 8.77
C SER A 73 20.03 4.84 7.61
N ARG A 74 20.27 4.37 6.38
CA ARG A 74 19.46 4.75 5.22
C ARG A 74 18.52 3.63 4.81
N ILE A 75 17.23 3.92 4.80
CA ILE A 75 16.17 3.03 4.33
C ILE A 75 15.86 3.39 2.87
N ILE A 76 15.79 2.39 1.99
CA ILE A 76 15.50 2.55 0.56
C ILE A 76 14.38 1.61 0.09
N PRO A 77 13.56 2.01 -0.91
CA PRO A 77 12.49 1.15 -1.42
C PRO A 77 13.05 -0.17 -1.94
N LEU A 78 12.36 -1.25 -1.64
CA LEU A 78 12.71 -2.57 -2.16
C LEU A 78 12.27 -2.65 -3.62
N ASN A 79 13.23 -2.90 -4.52
CA ASN A 79 12.95 -3.08 -5.94
C ASN A 79 12.61 -4.53 -6.27
N PRO A 80 11.75 -4.81 -7.28
CA PRO A 80 11.46 -6.18 -7.71
C PRO A 80 12.68 -6.98 -8.16
N ARG A 81 13.79 -6.30 -8.49
CA ARG A 81 15.06 -6.89 -8.90
C ARG A 81 16.06 -7.05 -7.76
N ASP A 82 15.74 -6.54 -6.57
CA ASP A 82 16.60 -6.67 -5.41
C ASP A 82 16.69 -8.16 -5.00
N ILE A 83 17.90 -8.60 -4.70
CA ILE A 83 18.16 -9.93 -4.17
C ILE A 83 18.20 -9.80 -2.64
N LEU A 84 17.25 -10.42 -1.96
CA LEU A 84 17.29 -10.54 -0.50
C LEU A 84 18.35 -11.58 -0.13
N VAL A 85 19.38 -11.14 0.60
CA VAL A 85 20.40 -12.01 1.19
C VAL A 85 20.00 -12.41 2.60
N PRO A 86 20.59 -13.49 3.18
CA PRO A 86 20.46 -13.76 4.61
C PRO A 86 20.72 -12.51 5.45
N ASP A 87 19.94 -12.34 6.52
CA ASP A 87 19.99 -11.18 7.44
C ASP A 87 19.48 -9.86 6.86
N THR A 88 18.91 -9.85 5.64
CA THR A 88 18.23 -8.64 5.15
C THR A 88 17.01 -8.34 6.02
N ILE A 89 16.92 -7.11 6.50
CA ILE A 89 15.73 -6.60 7.19
C ILE A 89 14.86 -5.87 6.17
N VAL A 90 13.65 -6.38 5.97
CA VAL A 90 12.61 -5.73 5.18
C VAL A 90 11.69 -4.96 6.13
N GLU A 91 11.76 -3.63 6.07
CA GLU A 91 10.87 -2.73 6.81
C GLU A 91 9.55 -2.56 6.07
N VAL A 92 8.44 -2.77 6.77
CA VAL A 92 7.09 -2.60 6.24
C VAL A 92 6.51 -1.28 6.73
N LEU A 93 6.08 -0.44 5.79
CA LEU A 93 5.33 0.78 6.09
C LEU A 93 3.92 0.71 5.49
N ILE A 94 2.93 1.23 6.20
CA ILE A 94 1.56 1.35 5.68
C ILE A 94 1.37 2.78 5.17
N SER A 95 1.20 2.92 3.86
CA SER A 95 0.82 4.18 3.25
C SER A 95 -0.62 4.58 3.61
N PRO A 96 -0.94 5.86 3.82
CA PRO A 96 -2.32 6.33 3.91
C PRO A 96 -3.07 6.26 2.57
N TYR A 97 -2.35 6.17 1.46
CA TYR A 97 -2.89 6.06 0.10
C TYR A 97 -2.72 4.65 -0.47
N ILE A 98 -3.59 4.30 -1.40
CA ILE A 98 -3.48 3.07 -2.18
C ILE A 98 -2.48 3.26 -3.31
N MET A 99 -1.60 2.27 -3.48
CA MET A 99 -0.64 2.17 -4.56
C MET A 99 -1.12 1.18 -5.63
N ASN A 100 -0.64 1.36 -6.85
CA ASN A 100 -0.66 0.34 -7.88
C ASN A 100 0.42 -0.72 -7.65
N GLU A 101 0.45 -1.75 -8.48
CA GLU A 101 1.40 -2.87 -8.38
C GLU A 101 2.88 -2.45 -8.47
N TYR A 102 3.16 -1.30 -9.12
CA TYR A 102 4.48 -0.70 -9.28
C TYR A 102 4.86 0.27 -8.15
N GLY A 103 4.01 0.45 -7.13
CA GLY A 103 4.27 1.36 -6.02
C GLY A 103 3.99 2.84 -6.33
N GLY A 104 3.33 3.14 -7.46
CA GLY A 104 2.84 4.48 -7.78
C GLY A 104 1.46 4.72 -7.21
N LEU A 105 1.11 5.98 -6.94
CA LEU A 105 -0.24 6.34 -6.53
C LEU A 105 -1.26 6.06 -7.67
N VAL A 106 -2.51 5.79 -7.32
CA VAL A 106 -3.58 5.43 -8.27
C VAL A 106 -4.36 6.66 -8.74
N ALA A 107 -4.32 6.96 -10.04
CA ALA A 107 -5.11 8.05 -10.63
C ALA A 107 -6.63 7.83 -10.51
N HIS A 108 -7.39 8.92 -10.47
CA HIS A 108 -8.86 8.87 -10.48
C HIS A 108 -9.39 8.52 -11.88
N VAL A 109 -10.19 7.46 -11.98
CA VAL A 109 -10.98 7.19 -13.20
C VAL A 109 -12.27 8.01 -13.13
N LEU A 110 -12.37 9.04 -13.97
CA LEU A 110 -13.45 10.04 -13.92
C LEU A 110 -14.43 9.88 -15.09
N SER A 111 -15.72 9.93 -14.78
CA SER A 111 -16.78 10.01 -15.78
C SER A 111 -17.68 11.21 -15.57
N LEU A 112 -18.20 11.76 -16.66
CA LEU A 112 -19.05 12.94 -16.66
C LEU A 112 -20.42 12.59 -16.05
N HIS A 113 -20.85 13.32 -15.02
CA HIS A 113 -22.00 12.94 -14.19
C HIS A 113 -23.01 14.07 -14.02
N THR A 114 -24.30 13.72 -14.04
CA THR A 114 -25.42 14.62 -13.72
C THR A 114 -25.87 14.38 -12.29
N TYR A 115 -25.74 15.39 -11.45
CA TYR A 115 -26.11 15.35 -10.04
C TYR A 115 -27.56 15.78 -9.86
N LEU A 116 -28.33 14.99 -9.12
CA LEU A 116 -29.75 15.23 -8.81
C LEU A 116 -29.96 15.96 -7.49
N SER A 117 -28.91 16.13 -6.69
CA SER A 117 -28.92 16.83 -5.42
C SER A 117 -27.74 17.80 -5.34
N PRO A 118 -27.81 18.85 -4.49
CA PRO A 118 -26.70 19.75 -4.28
C PRO A 118 -25.42 19.00 -3.91
N THR A 119 -24.41 19.05 -4.78
CA THR A 119 -23.15 18.31 -4.63
C THR A 119 -21.99 19.29 -4.71
N PHE A 120 -20.95 19.05 -3.90
CA PHE A 120 -19.78 19.90 -3.80
C PHE A 120 -18.55 19.18 -4.36
N CYS A 121 -17.60 19.95 -4.87
CA CYS A 121 -16.34 19.42 -5.33
C CYS A 121 -15.45 19.03 -4.15
N ASP A 122 -14.97 17.78 -4.13
CA ASP A 122 -14.09 17.23 -3.10
C ASP A 122 -12.66 17.82 -3.14
N LEU A 123 -12.30 18.59 -4.18
CA LEU A 123 -11.02 19.29 -4.26
C LEU A 123 -11.11 20.72 -3.71
N CYS A 124 -12.00 21.56 -4.27
CA CYS A 124 -12.08 22.98 -3.90
C CYS A 124 -13.17 23.32 -2.88
N GLY A 125 -14.02 22.36 -2.51
CA GLY A 125 -15.13 22.56 -1.57
C GLY A 125 -16.31 23.37 -2.12
N GLN A 126 -16.24 23.84 -3.37
CA GLN A 126 -17.29 24.68 -3.97
C GLN A 126 -18.39 23.86 -4.66
N PHE A 127 -19.56 24.48 -4.81
CA PHE A 127 -20.75 23.87 -5.41
C PHE A 127 -20.56 23.49 -6.89
N LEU A 128 -21.04 22.31 -7.29
CA LEU A 128 -21.11 21.88 -8.69
C LEU A 128 -22.35 22.51 -9.37
N PHE A 129 -22.17 23.67 -9.99
CA PHE A 129 -23.28 24.41 -10.58
C PHE A 129 -23.75 23.83 -11.94
N GLY A 130 -25.03 24.04 -12.26
CA GLY A 130 -25.64 23.70 -13.54
C GLY A 130 -26.79 22.69 -13.45
N LEU A 131 -27.55 22.56 -14.53
CA LEU A 131 -28.73 21.66 -14.59
C LEU A 131 -28.39 20.24 -15.05
N TYR A 132 -27.30 20.07 -15.82
CA TYR A 132 -26.93 18.79 -16.42
C TYR A 132 -25.40 18.69 -16.50
N LYS A 133 -24.85 17.49 -16.24
CA LYS A 133 -23.41 17.19 -16.37
C LYS A 133 -22.51 18.23 -15.69
N GLN A 134 -22.85 18.56 -14.43
CA GLN A 134 -22.23 19.64 -13.65
C GLN A 134 -20.77 19.35 -13.31
N GLY A 135 -20.41 18.07 -13.19
CA GLY A 135 -19.08 17.68 -12.75
C GLY A 135 -18.68 16.27 -13.20
N MET A 136 -17.55 15.85 -12.67
CA MET A 136 -16.94 14.55 -12.90
C MET A 136 -17.07 13.72 -11.62
N LYS A 137 -17.46 12.46 -11.75
CA LYS A 137 -17.51 11.50 -10.64
C LYS A 137 -16.44 10.44 -10.84
N CYS A 138 -15.71 10.11 -9.78
CA CYS A 138 -14.76 9.02 -9.82
C CYS A 138 -15.47 7.67 -9.67
N GLU A 139 -15.17 6.73 -10.57
CA GLU A 139 -15.75 5.37 -10.54
C GLU A 139 -15.18 4.52 -9.39
N GLY A 140 -13.93 4.77 -8.99
CA GLY A 140 -13.27 4.04 -7.91
C GLY A 140 -13.65 4.56 -6.51
N CYS A 141 -13.50 5.85 -6.25
CA CYS A 141 -13.70 6.43 -4.91
C CYS A 141 -15.03 7.16 -4.71
N SER A 142 -15.85 7.32 -5.75
CA SER A 142 -17.12 8.05 -5.73
C SER A 142 -17.03 9.54 -5.36
N ARG A 143 -15.84 10.12 -5.27
CA ARG A 143 -15.64 11.59 -5.11
C ARG A 143 -16.05 12.34 -6.38
N ASN A 144 -16.40 13.60 -6.19
CA ASN A 144 -17.02 14.49 -7.15
C ASN A 144 -16.12 15.72 -7.38
N PHE A 145 -15.92 16.10 -8.64
CA PHE A 145 -14.98 17.16 -9.00
C PHE A 145 -15.56 18.09 -10.07
N HIS A 146 -15.19 19.37 -10.05
CA HIS A 146 -15.46 20.23 -11.21
C HIS A 146 -14.61 19.77 -12.39
N LYS A 147 -15.08 20.04 -13.61
CA LYS A 147 -14.29 19.83 -14.84
C LYS A 147 -12.95 20.57 -14.80
N ARG A 148 -12.94 21.81 -14.29
CA ARG A 148 -11.72 22.62 -14.11
C ARG A 148 -10.76 22.07 -13.03
N CYS A 149 -11.28 21.34 -12.06
CA CYS A 149 -10.47 20.81 -10.95
C CYS A 149 -9.73 19.54 -11.35
N VAL A 150 -10.08 18.91 -12.48
CA VAL A 150 -9.49 17.64 -12.90
C VAL A 150 -7.99 17.74 -13.16
N SER A 151 -7.51 18.85 -13.71
CA SER A 151 -6.08 19.06 -14.00
C SER A 151 -5.22 19.09 -12.74
N ASP A 152 -5.82 19.43 -11.61
CA ASP A 152 -5.11 19.68 -10.35
C ASP A 152 -5.29 18.50 -9.37
N LEU A 153 -5.87 17.39 -9.82
CA LEU A 153 -6.10 16.23 -8.96
C LEU A 153 -4.79 15.49 -8.69
N PRO A 154 -4.49 15.18 -7.42
CA PRO A 154 -3.42 14.23 -7.10
C PRO A 154 -3.85 12.80 -7.49
N ASP A 155 -2.89 11.96 -7.84
CA ASP A 155 -3.11 10.56 -8.19
C ASP A 155 -3.40 9.68 -6.97
N ASN A 156 -4.17 10.12 -5.96
CA ASN A 156 -4.35 9.40 -4.71
C ASN A 156 -5.73 8.73 -4.55
N CYS A 157 -6.27 8.19 -5.64
CA CYS A 157 -7.56 7.51 -5.65
C CYS A 157 -7.55 6.28 -4.75
N SER A 158 -8.38 6.33 -3.70
CA SER A 158 -8.64 5.21 -2.81
C SER A 158 -10.15 5.00 -2.73
N PRO A 159 -10.68 3.77 -2.89
CA PRO A 159 -12.07 3.45 -2.60
C PRO A 159 -12.46 4.00 -1.24
N MET A 160 -13.71 4.42 -1.11
CA MET A 160 -14.28 4.95 0.12
C MET A 160 -14.48 3.80 1.13
N THR A 161 -13.40 3.21 1.60
CA THR A 161 -13.36 2.46 2.84
C THR A 161 -12.99 3.46 3.93
N ARG A 162 -13.68 3.37 5.09
CA ARG A 162 -13.53 4.31 6.21
C ARG A 162 -12.05 4.62 6.43
N LYS A 163 -11.71 5.91 6.56
CA LYS A 163 -10.34 6.38 6.82
C LYS A 163 -9.71 5.47 7.89
N ILE A 164 -8.74 4.66 7.49
CA ILE A 164 -7.84 3.97 8.41
C ILE A 164 -6.79 5.03 8.78
N SER A 165 -7.23 6.12 9.41
CA SER A 165 -6.33 7.18 9.87
C SER A 165 -5.65 6.82 11.18
N ASP A 166 -6.06 5.74 11.85
CA ASP A 166 -5.48 5.34 13.12
C ASP A 166 -5.22 3.83 13.09
N VAL A 167 -4.18 3.38 12.37
CA VAL A 167 -3.53 2.09 12.69
C VAL A 167 -2.69 2.32 13.96
N ALA A 168 -3.36 2.64 15.06
CA ALA A 168 -2.80 2.41 16.37
C ALA A 168 -3.11 0.94 16.66
N CYS A 169 -2.11 0.07 16.56
CA CYS A 169 -2.23 -1.25 17.16
C CYS A 169 -2.26 -1.01 18.67
N SER A 170 -3.47 -0.87 19.20
CA SER A 170 -3.74 -0.79 20.62
C SER A 170 -3.43 -2.17 21.19
N HIS A 171 -2.31 -2.29 21.89
CA HIS A 171 -2.09 -3.41 22.78
C HIS A 171 -3.08 -3.30 23.95
N ASN A 172 -3.82 -4.37 24.22
CA ASN A 172 -4.39 -4.58 25.54
C ASN A 172 -3.22 -4.90 26.48
N ASP A 173 -2.90 -3.96 27.36
CA ASP A 173 -2.06 -4.21 28.53
C ASP A 173 -2.86 -5.08 29.51
N THR A 174 -2.50 -6.36 29.63
CA THR A 174 -2.85 -7.23 30.77
C THR A 174 -1.61 -7.96 31.25
#